data_AF-A0A967V006-F1
#
_entry.id   AF-A0A967V006-F1
#
_cell.length_a   1.000
_cell.length_b   1.000
_cell.length_c   1.000
_cell.angle_alpha   90.00
_cell.angle_beta   90.00
_cell.angle_gamma   90.00
#
_symmetry.space_group_name_H-M   'P 1'
#
loop_
_entity.id
_entity.type
_entity.pdbx_description
1 polymer ?
#
loop_
_entity_poly.entity_id
_entity_poly.type
_entity_poly.pdbx_seq_one_letter_code
_entity_poly.pdbx_strand_id
1 'polypeptide(L)' 'MAHVHLFGDDAPAARGIIHLGATSAFIGDNTDLILHRSALELVRTRVVRCVEALAEFAREHAELPTLGYTHFQ' A
#
# COMPACT_ATOMS: atom_id res chain seq x y z
N MET A 1 -12.34 15.14 14.57
CA MET A 1 -13.31 15.52 15.63
C MET A 1 -14.68 14.88 15.47
N ALA A 2 -15.34 14.92 14.30
CA ALA A 2 -16.67 14.31 14.13
C ALA A 2 -16.75 12.83 14.59
N HIS A 3 -15.82 12.00 14.13
CA HIS A 3 -15.76 10.59 14.56
C HIS A 3 -15.39 10.39 16.03
N VAL A 4 -14.71 11.36 16.67
CA VAL A 4 -14.43 11.32 18.12
C VAL A 4 -15.73 11.55 18.91
N HIS A 5 -16.57 12.48 18.46
CA HIS A 5 -17.87 12.74 19.08
C HIS A 5 -18.83 11.57 18.88
N LEU A 6 -18.96 11.07 17.64
CA LEU A 6 -19.78 9.90 17.34
C LEU A 6 -19.38 8.71 18.21
N PHE A 7 -18.07 8.42 18.30
CA PHE A 7 -17.59 7.30 19.11
C PHE A 7 -17.80 7.52 20.62
N GLY A 8 -17.80 8.78 21.07
CA GLY A 8 -18.17 9.13 22.44
C GLY A 8 -19.67 8.99 22.75
N ASP A 9 -20.54 9.13 21.74
CA ASP A 9 -21.98 8.87 21.87
C ASP A 9 -22.26 7.35 21.90
N ASP A 10 -21.52 6.58 21.10
CA ASP A 10 -21.59 5.11 21.08
C ASP A 10 -20.93 4.45 22.31
N ALA A 11 -19.93 5.11 22.92
CA ALA A 11 -19.22 4.64 24.10
C ALA A 11 -19.25 5.66 25.27
N PRO A 12 -20.41 5.89 25.91
CA PRO A 12 -20.59 6.95 26.90
C PRO A 12 -19.62 6.87 28.10
N ALA A 13 -19.33 5.65 28.58
CA ALA A 13 -18.42 5.43 29.71
C ALA A 13 -16.97 5.83 29.39
N ALA A 14 -16.56 5.81 28.11
CA ALA A 14 -15.22 6.16 27.67
C ALA A 14 -15.09 7.59 27.15
N ARG A 15 -16.21 8.31 26.94
CA ARG A 15 -16.25 9.64 26.30
C ARG A 15 -15.23 10.64 26.83
N GLY A 16 -14.98 10.66 28.15
CA GLY A 16 -14.05 11.59 28.78
C GLY A 16 -12.56 11.29 28.52
N ILE A 17 -12.23 10.11 28.01
CA ILE A 17 -10.85 9.65 27.78
C ILE A 17 -10.54 9.31 26.32
N ILE A 18 -11.54 9.29 25.44
CA ILE A 18 -11.30 9.11 23.99
C ILE A 18 -10.47 10.29 23.48
N HIS A 19 -9.35 9.99 22.81
CA HIS A 19 -8.42 10.98 22.24
C HIS A 19 -7.70 11.87 23.27
N LEU A 20 -7.68 11.47 24.55
CA LEU A 20 -7.04 12.24 25.62
C LEU A 20 -5.55 12.48 25.35
N GLY A 21 -5.14 13.76 25.31
CA GLY A 21 -3.74 14.16 25.10
C GLY A 21 -3.23 13.99 23.67
N ALA A 22 -4.05 13.52 22.74
CA ALA A 22 -3.70 13.35 21.34
C ALA A 22 -4.15 14.54 20.49
N THR A 23 -3.50 14.71 19.33
CA THR A 23 -3.95 15.62 18.27
C THR A 23 -4.59 14.81 17.15
N SER A 24 -5.32 15.46 16.23
CA SER A 24 -5.94 14.78 15.10
C SER A 24 -4.97 13.93 14.27
N ALA A 25 -3.71 14.38 14.15
CA ALA A 25 -2.66 13.67 13.42
C ALA A 25 -2.27 12.33 14.06
N PHE A 26 -2.49 12.14 15.37
CA PHE A 26 -2.28 10.83 16.00
C PHE A 26 -3.14 9.75 15.35
N ILE A 27 -4.38 10.06 14.98
CA ILE A 27 -5.27 9.09 14.34
C ILE A 27 -5.04 9.09 12.83
N GLY A 28 -4.99 10.27 12.20
CA GLY A 28 -4.83 10.41 10.75
C GLY A 28 -3.56 9.74 10.25
N ASP A 29 -2.40 10.28 10.62
CA ASP A 29 -1.12 9.86 10.07
C ASP A 29 -0.81 8.39 10.39
N ASN A 30 -1.11 7.91 11.60
CA ASN A 30 -0.89 6.50 11.93
C ASN A 30 -1.81 5.57 11.13
N THR A 31 -3.07 5.96 10.90
CA THR A 31 -3.98 5.19 10.03
C THR A 31 -3.46 5.17 8.60
N ASP A 32 -3.03 6.32 8.08
CA ASP A 32 -2.47 6.43 6.74
C ASP A 32 -1.22 5.55 6.58
N LEU A 33 -0.33 5.51 7.58
CA LEU A 33 0.83 4.62 7.57
C LEU A 33 0.44 3.13 7.54
N ILE A 34 -0.59 2.73 8.28
CA ILE A 34 -1.10 1.35 8.26
C ILE A 34 -1.67 1.01 6.87
N LEU A 35 -2.46 1.92 6.29
CA LEU A 35 -3.04 1.76 4.96
C LEU A 35 -1.97 1.73 3.87
N HIS A 36 -0.99 2.64 3.92
CA HIS A 36 0.13 2.68 2.98
C HIS A 36 0.98 1.41 3.06
N ARG A 37 1.27 0.91 4.27
CA ARG A 37 1.96 -0.38 4.42
C ARG A 37 1.20 -1.50 3.71
N SER A 38 -0.10 -1.62 3.95
CA SER A 38 -0.95 -2.64 3.34
C SER A 38 -1.00 -2.51 1.81
N ALA A 39 -1.08 -1.28 1.30
CA ALA A 39 -1.05 -1.00 -0.13
C ALA A 39 0.30 -1.37 -0.76
N LEU A 40 1.42 -1.06 -0.10
CA LEU A 40 2.76 -1.39 -0.57
C LEU A 40 3.01 -2.90 -0.58
N GLU A 41 2.46 -3.66 0.37
CA GLU A 41 2.52 -5.13 0.36
C GLU A 41 1.79 -5.71 -0.87
N LEU A 42 0.63 -5.15 -1.23
CA LEU A 42 -0.09 -5.53 -2.45
C LEU A 42 0.70 -5.19 -3.71
N VAL A 43 1.25 -3.98 -3.80
CA VAL A 43 2.07 -3.53 -4.94
C VAL A 43 3.31 -4.42 -5.08
N ARG A 44 4.04 -4.67 -3.99
CA ARG A 44 5.20 -5.55 -3.96
C ARG A 44 4.87 -6.93 -4.52
N THR A 45 3.77 -7.52 -4.06
CA THR A 45 3.34 -8.86 -4.51
C THR A 45 3.11 -8.88 -6.02
N ARG A 46 2.48 -7.85 -6.58
CA ARG A 46 2.23 -7.74 -8.02
C ARG A 46 3.52 -7.52 -8.81
N VAL A 47 4.42 -6.66 -8.34
CA VAL A 47 5.71 -6.42 -8.97
C VAL A 47 6.54 -7.70 -9.04
N VAL A 48 6.60 -8.47 -7.95
CA VAL A 48 7.31 -9.75 -7.92
C VAL A 48 6.76 -10.72 -8.98
N ARG A 49 5.44 -10.81 -9.12
CA ARG A 49 4.80 -11.65 -10.16
C ARG A 49 5.11 -11.17 -11.58
N CYS A 50 5.15 -9.87 -11.83
CA CYS A 50 5.54 -9.33 -13.13
C CYS A 50 7.00 -9.69 -13.47
N VAL A 51 7.91 -9.57 -12.49
CA VAL A 51 9.32 -9.94 -12.67
C VAL A 51 9.45 -11.44 -12.94
N GLU A 52 8.71 -12.28 -12.21
CA GLU A 52 8.70 -13.73 -12.41
C GLU A 52 8.24 -14.11 -13.83
N ALA A 53 7.12 -13.54 -14.30
CA ALA A 53 6.61 -13.79 -15.64
C ALA A 53 7.58 -13.32 -16.74
N LEU A 54 8.20 -12.15 -16.58
CA LEU A 54 9.23 -11.67 -17.51
C LEU A 54 10.48 -12.54 -17.51
N ALA A 55 10.89 -13.03 -16.34
CA ALA A 55 12.04 -13.92 -16.21
C ALA A 55 11.77 -15.30 -16.84
N GLU A 56 10.55 -15.81 -16.74
CA GLU A 56 10.13 -17.03 -17.43
C GLU A 56 10.13 -16.84 -18.94
N PHE A 57 9.50 -15.78 -19.44
CA PHE A 57 9.51 -15.42 -20.86
C PHE A 57 10.94 -15.28 -21.42
N ALA A 58 11.82 -14.59 -20.69
CA ALA A 58 13.20 -14.41 -21.12
C ALA A 58 13.98 -15.73 -21.15
N ARG A 59 13.73 -16.66 -20.22
CA ARG A 59 14.36 -17.99 -20.22
C ARG A 59 13.84 -18.85 -21.35
N GLU A 60 12.53 -18.84 -21.62
CA GLU A 60 11.92 -19.59 -22.72
C GLU A 60 12.50 -19.19 -24.08
N HIS A 61 12.73 -17.88 -24.28
CA HIS A 61 13.24 -17.33 -25.54
C HIS A 61 14.75 -17.05 -25.54
N ALA A 62 15.52 -17.59 -24.59
CA ALA A 62 16.94 -17.27 -24.43
C ALA A 62 17.80 -17.61 -25.67
N GLU A 63 17.39 -18.63 -26.43
CA GLU A 63 18.11 -19.10 -27.63
C GLU A 63 17.49 -18.54 -28.94
N LEU A 64 16.45 -17.72 -28.86
CA LEU A 64 15.78 -17.16 -30.04
C LEU A 64 16.58 -15.95 -30.56
N PRO A 65 17.25 -16.02 -31.73
CA PRO A 65 17.88 -14.85 -32.30
C PRO A 65 16.83 -13.83 -32.74
N THR A 66 17.11 -12.55 -32.50
CA THR A 66 16.28 -11.43 -32.96
C THR A 66 17.16 -10.29 -33.47
N LEU A 67 16.62 -9.46 -34.35
CA LEU A 67 17.29 -8.21 -34.73
C LEU A 67 17.21 -7.23 -33.56
N GLY A 68 18.36 -6.72 -33.13
CA GLY A 68 18.44 -5.61 -32.19
C GLY A 68 18.20 -4.30 -32.93
N TYR A 69 17.27 -3.49 -32.45
CA TYR A 69 16.96 -2.19 -33.04
C TYR A 69 17.60 -1.06 -32.26
N THR A 70 18.20 -0.10 -32.96
CA THR A 70 18.63 1.18 -32.38
C THR A 70 17.98 2.31 -33.17
N HIS A 71 17.37 3.29 -32.50
CA HIS A 71 16.54 4.31 -33.17
C HIS A 71 15.35 3.75 -33.96
N PHE A 72 14.84 2.58 -33.57
CA PHE A 72 13.84 1.81 -34.31
C PHE A 72 14.29 1.41 -35.74
N GLN A 73 15.59 1.33 -35.98
CA GLN A 73 16.21 0.79 -37.20
C GLN A 73 16.96 -0.50 -36.94
#